data_AF-A0A0K1S5P5-F1
#
_entry.id   AF-A0A0K1S5P5-F1
#
_cell.length_a   1.000
_cell.length_b   1.000
_cell.length_c   1.000
_cell.angle_alpha   90.00
_cell.angle_beta   90.00
_cell.angle_gamma   90.00
#
_symmetry.space_group_name_H-M   'P 1'
#
loop_
_entity.id
_entity.type
_entity.pdbx_description
1 polymer ?
#
loop_
_entity_poly.entity_id
_entity_poly.type
_entity_poly.pdbx_seq_one_letter_code
_entity_poly.pdbx_strand_id
1 'polypeptide(L)'
;MSFGEEFQLLLRARYPLIYITTLEEERLEKAIADIAKQSNNRAVYVWDFVDGYQDNPNNENLARRNPLQALEFVEKLPTNIAAIIILRDFQRFLEDIAIARKLRNLARSLKSQPKNLIIVAPELSIPSDLTEVITVVDFPLPSGEEIKQEIQRLIAATGQPVKEPLLDELVLSAQGLSLERIRRVLAKCLASHGKIEPEDVELILAEKRQSIRQTQILDFYPATEQISDIGGLDNLKDWLIRRGGAFSERARAYGLPNPRGLLLVGIQGTGKSLTAKAISHHWHLPLLRLDVGRLFGGLVGESESRTRQMINLAEALAPCVLWIDEIDKAFAGAEGKGDGGTTGRVFGTFITWLAEKQSPVFVVATANNIQSLPPEMLRKGRFDEIFFVGLPSQKSREEIFSVHLGKVRPHNLKSYDIKRLAYETPDFSGAEIEQTIVEAMHIGFSQNRDFSTDDVLEAASQIIPLARTAQEQIQFLQDWAKSGKARLASRDDRFNVNPNS
;
A
#
# COMPACT_ATOMS: atom_id res chain seq x y z
N MET A 1 1.01 -18.63 -9.22
CA MET A 1 2.12 -19.11 -10.06
C MET A 1 3.26 -18.15 -9.81
N SER A 2 4.46 -18.64 -9.50
CA SER A 2 5.63 -17.77 -9.35
C SER A 2 6.07 -17.24 -10.71
N PHE A 3 6.79 -16.12 -10.74
CA PHE A 3 7.38 -15.58 -11.99
C PHE A 3 8.16 -16.66 -12.75
N GLY A 4 8.95 -17.49 -12.04
CA GLY A 4 9.75 -18.54 -12.67
C GLY A 4 8.90 -19.63 -13.36
N GLU A 5 7.81 -20.05 -12.74
CA GLU A 5 6.88 -21.04 -13.32
C GLU A 5 6.18 -20.48 -14.56
N GLU A 6 5.67 -19.25 -14.49
CA GLU A 6 5.01 -18.58 -15.59
C GLU A 6 5.97 -18.34 -16.75
N PHE A 7 7.15 -17.79 -16.46
CA PHE A 7 8.17 -17.52 -17.46
C PHE A 7 8.61 -18.82 -18.16
N GLN A 8 8.87 -19.90 -17.41
CA GLN A 8 9.18 -21.20 -18.00
C GLN A 8 8.06 -21.73 -18.90
N LEU A 9 6.80 -21.55 -18.51
CA LEU A 9 5.65 -21.94 -19.32
C LEU A 9 5.64 -21.17 -20.65
N LEU A 10 5.84 -19.85 -20.63
CA LEU A 10 5.90 -19.01 -21.82
C LEU A 10 7.05 -19.39 -22.75
N LEU A 11 8.23 -19.69 -22.19
CA LEU A 11 9.38 -20.19 -22.96
C LEU A 11 9.10 -21.52 -23.65
N ARG A 12 8.39 -22.45 -22.98
CA ARG A 12 8.00 -23.76 -23.55
C ARG A 12 6.90 -23.64 -24.58
N ALA A 13 5.95 -22.74 -24.36
CA ALA A 13 4.87 -22.42 -25.29
C ALA A 13 5.32 -21.52 -26.46
N ARG A 14 6.61 -21.14 -26.51
CA ARG A 14 7.23 -20.36 -27.59
C ARG A 14 6.55 -19.00 -27.82
N TYR A 15 6.18 -18.33 -26.73
CA TYR A 15 5.71 -16.95 -26.78
C TYR A 15 6.85 -16.05 -27.27
N PRO A 16 6.74 -15.46 -28.48
CA PRO A 16 7.91 -14.92 -29.17
C PRO A 16 8.39 -13.59 -28.59
N LEU A 17 7.47 -12.72 -28.16
CA LEU A 17 7.75 -11.42 -27.58
C LEU A 17 7.14 -11.35 -26.17
N ILE A 18 7.98 -11.15 -25.17
CA ILE A 18 7.60 -11.00 -23.77
C ILE A 18 8.07 -9.63 -23.31
N TYR A 19 7.23 -8.91 -22.58
CA TYR A 19 7.53 -7.60 -22.02
C TYR A 19 7.52 -7.71 -20.51
N ILE A 20 8.62 -7.34 -19.86
CA ILE A 20 8.78 -7.42 -18.41
C ILE A 20 9.03 -6.03 -17.85
N THR A 21 8.17 -5.64 -16.92
CA THR A 21 8.24 -4.36 -16.20
C THR A 21 9.08 -4.53 -14.93
N THR A 22 10.23 -3.87 -14.85
CA THR A 22 11.04 -3.83 -13.62
C THR A 22 12.10 -2.74 -13.65
N LEU A 23 12.50 -2.29 -12.45
CA LEU A 23 13.69 -1.47 -12.21
C LEU A 23 14.91 -2.32 -11.80
N GLU A 24 14.74 -3.63 -11.62
CA GLU A 24 15.77 -4.55 -11.13
C GLU A 24 16.37 -5.40 -12.27
N GLU A 25 16.95 -4.76 -13.27
CA GLU A 25 17.48 -5.42 -14.48
C GLU A 25 18.44 -6.58 -14.15
N GLU A 26 19.43 -6.34 -13.28
CA GLU A 26 20.41 -7.38 -12.88
C GLU A 26 19.75 -8.58 -12.19
N ARG A 27 18.71 -8.33 -11.37
CA ARG A 27 17.97 -9.38 -10.66
C ARG A 27 17.17 -10.22 -11.65
N LEU A 28 16.50 -9.56 -12.59
CA LEU A 28 15.75 -10.20 -13.65
C LEU A 28 16.67 -11.04 -14.55
N GLU A 29 17.81 -10.49 -14.97
CA GLU A 29 18.79 -11.18 -15.82
C GLU A 29 19.34 -12.42 -15.14
N LYS A 30 19.68 -12.32 -13.84
CA LYS A 30 20.10 -13.48 -13.05
C LYS A 30 18.99 -14.54 -12.98
N ALA A 31 17.75 -14.13 -12.71
CA ALA A 31 16.61 -15.04 -12.67
C ALA A 31 16.38 -15.73 -14.03
N ILE A 32 16.45 -14.99 -15.14
CA ILE A 32 16.35 -15.52 -16.50
C ILE A 32 17.51 -16.48 -16.79
N ALA A 33 18.74 -16.15 -16.41
CA ALA A 33 19.90 -17.00 -16.60
C ALA A 33 19.79 -18.34 -15.83
N ASP A 34 19.30 -18.29 -14.60
CA ASP A 34 19.07 -19.49 -13.79
C ASP A 34 17.95 -20.37 -14.40
N ILE A 35 16.87 -19.75 -14.89
CA ILE A 35 15.79 -20.45 -15.61
C ILE A 35 16.30 -21.04 -16.94
N ALA A 36 17.16 -20.31 -17.67
CA ALA A 36 17.72 -20.75 -18.94
C ALA A 36 18.59 -22.01 -18.78
N LYS A 37 19.39 -22.08 -17.71
CA LYS A 37 20.18 -23.27 -17.34
C LYS A 37 19.27 -24.47 -17.07
N GLN A 38 18.17 -24.27 -16.35
CA GLN A 38 17.20 -25.34 -16.05
C GLN A 38 16.37 -25.77 -17.28
N SER A 39 16.19 -24.90 -18.27
CA SER A 39 15.29 -25.10 -19.41
C SER A 39 16.02 -25.54 -20.70
N ASN A 40 16.81 -26.62 -20.61
CA ASN A 40 17.68 -27.14 -21.69
C ASN A 40 18.85 -26.23 -22.07
N ASN A 41 19.43 -25.53 -21.09
CA ASN A 41 20.65 -24.74 -21.27
C ASN A 41 20.57 -23.74 -22.45
N ARG A 42 19.49 -22.95 -22.49
CA ARG A 42 19.29 -21.93 -23.53
C ARG A 42 20.37 -20.86 -23.45
N ALA A 43 20.86 -20.39 -24.59
CA ALA A 43 21.76 -19.25 -24.64
C ALA A 43 21.02 -17.97 -24.25
N VAL A 44 21.65 -17.10 -23.46
CA VAL A 44 21.08 -15.81 -23.07
C VAL A 44 21.90 -14.70 -23.73
N TYR A 45 21.23 -13.85 -24.49
CA TYR A 45 21.81 -12.69 -25.15
C TYR A 45 21.25 -11.43 -24.49
N VAL A 46 22.11 -10.46 -24.21
CA VAL A 46 21.69 -9.17 -23.61
C VAL A 46 22.14 -8.05 -24.53
N TRP A 47 21.21 -7.15 -24.85
CA TRP A 47 21.46 -5.97 -25.65
C TRP A 47 20.98 -4.71 -24.93
N ASP A 48 21.79 -3.66 -25.01
CA ASP A 48 21.36 -2.29 -24.74
C ASP A 48 21.80 -1.33 -25.86
N PHE A 49 21.22 -0.14 -25.86
CA PHE A 49 21.47 0.84 -26.90
C PHE A 49 22.93 1.35 -26.94
N VAL A 50 23.61 1.38 -25.79
CA VAL A 50 24.94 2.00 -25.65
C VAL A 50 26.04 1.04 -26.08
N ASP A 51 25.98 -0.19 -25.61
CA ASP A 51 27.02 -1.21 -25.71
C ASP A 51 26.70 -2.30 -26.72
N GLY A 52 25.44 -2.41 -27.16
CA GLY A 52 25.02 -3.45 -28.07
C GLY A 52 24.93 -4.80 -27.38
N TYR A 53 25.21 -5.89 -28.10
CA TYR A 53 25.23 -7.24 -27.51
C TYR A 53 26.48 -7.48 -26.65
N GLN A 54 26.29 -8.08 -25.47
CA GLN A 54 27.33 -8.29 -24.44
C GLN A 54 27.57 -9.77 -24.07
N ASP A 55 26.94 -10.70 -24.79
CA ASP A 55 26.89 -12.12 -24.43
C ASP A 55 28.20 -12.89 -24.67
N ASN A 56 29.00 -12.44 -25.64
CA ASN A 56 30.21 -13.12 -26.08
C ASN A 56 31.21 -12.09 -26.62
N PRO A 57 32.52 -12.24 -26.36
CA PRO A 57 33.58 -11.46 -26.99
C PRO A 57 33.44 -11.29 -28.52
N ASN A 58 32.93 -12.30 -29.23
CA ASN A 58 32.73 -12.25 -30.68
C ASN A 58 31.56 -11.35 -31.13
N ASN A 59 30.65 -11.02 -30.21
CA ASN A 59 29.50 -10.14 -30.46
C ASN A 59 29.71 -8.74 -29.84
N GLU A 60 30.88 -8.46 -29.27
CA GLU A 60 31.19 -7.17 -28.67
C GLU A 60 30.95 -6.04 -29.68
N ASN A 61 30.18 -5.04 -29.24
CA ASN A 61 29.79 -3.86 -30.02
C ASN A 61 28.78 -4.10 -31.15
N LEU A 62 28.28 -5.33 -31.33
CA LEU A 62 27.29 -5.62 -32.36
C LEU A 62 25.98 -4.89 -32.06
N ALA A 63 25.43 -4.19 -33.06
CA ALA A 63 24.20 -3.41 -32.95
C ALA A 63 24.23 -2.26 -31.93
N ARG A 64 25.42 -1.72 -31.62
CA ARG A 64 25.54 -0.46 -30.86
C ARG A 64 24.77 0.66 -31.53
N ARG A 65 23.95 1.37 -30.76
CA ARG A 65 23.12 2.51 -31.20
C ARG A 65 22.22 2.19 -32.40
N ASN A 66 21.94 0.91 -32.67
CA ASN A 66 21.16 0.47 -33.81
C ASN A 66 20.16 -0.62 -33.40
N PRO A 67 18.96 -0.24 -32.92
CA PRO A 67 17.94 -1.19 -32.47
C PRO A 67 17.43 -2.09 -33.59
N LEU A 68 17.41 -1.63 -34.85
CA LEU A 68 16.99 -2.46 -35.98
C LEU A 68 18.00 -3.59 -36.23
N GLN A 69 19.30 -3.28 -36.21
CA GLN A 69 20.36 -4.27 -36.33
C GLN A 69 20.31 -5.28 -35.16
N ALA A 70 19.88 -4.85 -33.97
CA ALA A 70 19.69 -5.75 -32.84
C ALA A 70 18.65 -6.83 -33.14
N LEU A 71 17.53 -6.45 -33.79
CA LEU A 71 16.50 -7.39 -34.23
C LEU A 71 16.94 -8.26 -35.41
N GLU A 72 17.76 -7.74 -36.32
CA GLU A 72 18.35 -8.52 -37.40
C GLU A 72 19.28 -9.61 -36.91
N PHE A 73 20.02 -9.37 -35.82
CA PHE A 73 20.83 -10.40 -35.19
C PHE A 73 19.99 -11.61 -34.76
N VAL A 74 18.82 -11.37 -34.15
CA VAL A 74 17.90 -12.44 -33.70
C VAL A 74 17.43 -13.31 -34.87
N GLU A 75 17.16 -12.69 -36.02
CA GLU A 75 16.79 -13.36 -37.26
C GLU A 75 17.92 -14.22 -37.82
N LYS A 76 19.16 -13.71 -37.74
CA LYS A 76 20.38 -14.38 -38.24
C LYS A 76 20.84 -15.55 -37.38
N LEU A 77 20.40 -15.62 -36.11
CA LEU A 77 20.71 -16.78 -35.26
C LEU A 77 20.17 -18.07 -35.91
N PRO A 78 20.92 -19.19 -35.86
CA PRO A 78 20.44 -20.49 -36.33
C PRO A 78 19.08 -20.87 -35.73
N THR A 79 18.18 -21.43 -36.55
CA THR A 79 16.79 -21.72 -36.17
C THR A 79 16.64 -22.83 -35.13
N ASN A 80 17.66 -23.66 -34.96
CA ASN A 80 17.71 -24.77 -34.00
C ASN A 80 18.29 -24.37 -32.63
N ILE A 81 18.89 -23.17 -32.50
CA ILE A 81 19.47 -22.72 -31.24
C ILE A 81 18.35 -22.17 -30.36
N ALA A 82 18.24 -22.75 -29.16
CA ALA A 82 17.36 -22.23 -28.13
C ALA A 82 18.00 -21.01 -27.46
N ALA A 83 17.34 -19.86 -27.57
CA ALA A 83 17.89 -18.59 -27.12
C ALA A 83 16.85 -17.72 -26.40
N ILE A 84 17.30 -16.97 -25.42
CA ILE A 84 16.54 -15.89 -24.77
C ILE A 84 17.31 -14.61 -25.06
N ILE A 85 16.65 -13.63 -25.68
CA ILE A 85 17.27 -12.37 -26.07
C ILE A 85 16.63 -11.25 -25.25
N ILE A 86 17.40 -10.65 -24.36
CA ILE A 86 16.99 -9.56 -23.47
C ILE A 86 17.37 -8.24 -24.13
N LEU A 87 16.37 -7.38 -24.36
CA LEU A 87 16.52 -6.05 -24.91
C LEU A 87 16.17 -5.02 -23.81
N ARG A 88 17.20 -4.38 -23.25
CA ARG A 88 17.03 -3.32 -22.25
C ARG A 88 16.54 -2.03 -22.90
N ASP A 89 15.62 -1.34 -22.24
CA ASP A 89 15.11 -0.02 -22.66
C ASP A 89 14.50 0.02 -24.08
N PHE A 90 14.14 -1.14 -24.65
CA PHE A 90 13.72 -1.22 -26.04
C PHE A 90 12.34 -0.60 -26.28
N GLN A 91 11.56 -0.37 -25.22
CA GLN A 91 10.26 0.32 -25.28
C GLN A 91 10.35 1.70 -25.94
N ARG A 92 11.51 2.37 -25.81
CA ARG A 92 11.76 3.71 -26.39
C ARG A 92 11.76 3.72 -27.92
N PHE A 93 11.89 2.56 -28.55
CA PHE A 93 11.98 2.44 -30.01
C PHE A 93 10.74 1.80 -30.64
N LEU A 94 9.73 1.45 -29.85
CA LEU A 94 8.56 0.71 -30.37
C LEU A 94 7.67 1.54 -31.29
N GLU A 95 7.70 2.87 -31.19
CA GLU A 95 6.94 3.77 -32.07
C GLU A 95 7.52 3.87 -33.49
N ASP A 96 8.77 3.46 -33.69
CA ASP A 96 9.38 3.46 -35.02
C ASP A 96 8.75 2.39 -35.92
N ILE A 97 8.34 2.82 -37.12
CA ILE A 97 7.60 1.98 -38.08
C ILE A 97 8.42 0.75 -38.52
N ALA A 98 9.74 0.91 -38.72
CA ALA A 98 10.60 -0.17 -39.15
C ALA A 98 10.78 -1.20 -38.03
N ILE A 99 10.95 -0.72 -36.79
CA ILE A 99 11.11 -1.57 -35.60
C ILE A 99 9.82 -2.32 -35.29
N ALA A 100 8.67 -1.64 -35.23
CA ALA A 100 7.37 -2.27 -35.00
C ALA A 100 7.05 -3.32 -36.07
N ARG A 101 7.34 -3.03 -37.34
CA ARG A 101 7.16 -4.01 -38.43
C ARG A 101 8.12 -5.19 -38.28
N LYS A 102 9.39 -4.96 -37.93
CA LYS A 102 10.39 -6.02 -37.75
C LYS A 102 10.02 -6.93 -36.59
N LEU A 103 9.55 -6.39 -35.47
CA LEU A 103 9.03 -7.16 -34.33
C LEU A 103 7.85 -8.05 -34.73
N ARG A 104 6.88 -7.54 -35.50
CA ARG A 104 5.78 -8.36 -36.02
C ARG A 104 6.22 -9.45 -36.99
N ASN A 105 7.27 -9.22 -37.77
CA ASN A 105 7.86 -10.23 -38.64
C ASN A 105 8.57 -11.31 -37.82
N LEU A 106 9.39 -10.90 -36.84
CA LEU A 106 10.04 -11.80 -35.89
C LEU A 106 9.00 -12.62 -35.13
N ALA A 107 7.97 -12.00 -34.56
CA ALA A 107 6.90 -12.69 -33.82
C ALA A 107 6.26 -13.82 -34.63
N ARG A 108 6.10 -13.66 -35.96
CA ARG A 108 5.60 -14.74 -36.82
C ARG A 108 6.62 -15.86 -36.99
N SER A 109 7.89 -15.52 -37.25
CA SER A 109 8.95 -16.52 -37.46
C SER A 109 9.35 -17.27 -36.18
N LEU A 110 9.29 -16.60 -35.02
CA LEU A 110 9.75 -17.15 -33.75
C LEU A 110 8.75 -18.14 -33.13
N LYS A 111 7.48 -18.13 -33.54
CA LYS A 111 6.47 -19.12 -33.10
C LYS A 111 6.90 -20.57 -33.36
N SER A 112 7.69 -20.81 -34.41
CA SER A 112 8.20 -22.14 -34.76
C SER A 112 9.63 -22.39 -34.29
N GLN A 113 10.30 -21.41 -33.68
CA GLN A 113 11.69 -21.48 -33.23
C GLN A 113 11.76 -21.49 -31.69
N PRO A 114 12.79 -22.10 -31.08
CA PRO A 114 12.97 -22.10 -29.63
C PRO A 114 13.61 -20.79 -29.12
N LYS A 115 13.23 -19.64 -29.68
CA LYS A 115 13.78 -18.33 -29.33
C LYS A 115 12.71 -17.42 -28.75
N ASN A 116 13.06 -16.64 -27.74
CA ASN A 116 12.16 -15.70 -27.09
C ASN A 116 12.86 -14.34 -26.98
N LEU A 117 12.15 -13.28 -27.38
CA LEU A 117 12.59 -11.89 -27.23
C LEU A 117 11.94 -11.31 -25.98
N ILE A 118 12.75 -10.79 -25.07
CA ILE A 118 12.33 -10.21 -23.81
C ILE A 118 12.64 -8.71 -23.87
N ILE A 119 11.62 -7.86 -23.79
CA ILE A 119 11.78 -6.42 -23.63
C ILE A 119 11.73 -6.11 -22.14
N VAL A 120 12.76 -5.46 -21.62
CA VAL A 120 12.83 -5.04 -20.21
C VAL A 120 12.72 -3.53 -20.14
N ALA A 121 11.78 -3.05 -19.34
CA ALA A 121 11.49 -1.63 -19.21
C ALA A 121 11.04 -1.29 -17.78
N PRO A 122 11.27 -0.05 -17.30
CA PRO A 122 10.76 0.40 -16.01
C PRO A 122 9.24 0.60 -15.99
N GLU A 123 8.64 0.93 -17.14
CA GLU A 123 7.22 1.28 -17.28
C GLU A 123 6.63 0.59 -18.50
N LEU A 124 5.34 0.23 -18.43
CA LEU A 124 4.64 -0.41 -19.54
C LEU A 124 4.23 0.62 -20.60
N SER A 125 4.85 0.55 -21.78
CA SER A 125 4.45 1.32 -22.97
C SER A 125 4.50 0.45 -24.21
N ILE A 126 3.33 0.12 -24.78
CA ILE A 126 3.19 -0.72 -25.96
C ILE A 126 2.27 -0.02 -26.99
N PRO A 127 2.76 0.24 -28.22
CA PRO A 127 1.93 0.74 -29.32
C PRO A 127 0.80 -0.24 -29.71
N SER A 128 -0.32 0.30 -30.16
CA SER A 128 -1.54 -0.48 -30.47
C SER A 128 -1.34 -1.55 -31.55
N ASP A 129 -0.39 -1.38 -32.46
CA ASP A 129 -0.08 -2.36 -33.51
C ASP A 129 0.77 -3.53 -33.02
N LEU A 130 1.30 -3.46 -31.78
CA LEU A 130 2.10 -4.51 -31.14
C LEU A 130 1.37 -5.24 -30.01
N THR A 131 0.23 -4.74 -29.55
CA THR A 131 -0.55 -5.30 -28.42
C THR A 131 -0.85 -6.80 -28.60
N GLU A 132 -1.21 -7.24 -29.80
CA GLU A 132 -1.57 -8.64 -30.09
C GLU A 132 -0.37 -9.60 -30.18
N VAL A 133 0.85 -9.08 -30.27
CA VAL A 133 2.07 -9.92 -30.43
C VAL A 133 2.97 -9.92 -29.20
N ILE A 134 2.76 -9.00 -28.26
CA ILE A 134 3.53 -8.88 -27.02
C ILE A 134 2.73 -9.46 -25.87
N THR A 135 3.37 -10.30 -25.07
CA THR A 135 2.82 -10.80 -23.81
C THR A 135 3.49 -10.11 -22.64
N VAL A 136 2.71 -9.48 -21.76
CA VAL A 136 3.23 -8.77 -20.58
C VAL A 136 3.35 -9.74 -19.42
N VAL A 137 4.46 -9.69 -18.69
CA VAL A 137 4.73 -10.49 -17.50
C VAL A 137 5.27 -9.58 -16.41
N ASP A 138 4.68 -9.64 -15.22
CA ASP A 138 5.13 -8.86 -14.08
C ASP A 138 6.32 -9.54 -13.38
N PHE A 139 7.34 -8.76 -13.04
CA PHE A 139 8.46 -9.22 -12.22
C PHE A 139 8.35 -8.62 -10.81
N PRO A 140 7.97 -9.41 -9.80
CA PRO A 140 7.74 -8.88 -8.46
C PRO A 140 9.05 -8.43 -7.79
N LEU A 141 8.93 -7.63 -6.73
CA LEU A 141 10.03 -7.36 -5.80
C LEU A 141 10.51 -8.66 -5.13
N PRO A 142 11.74 -8.68 -4.56
CA PRO A 142 12.28 -9.89 -3.95
C PRO A 142 11.40 -10.38 -2.78
N SER A 143 11.13 -11.68 -2.79
CA SER A 143 10.43 -12.40 -1.73
C SER A 143 11.25 -12.45 -0.44
N GLY A 144 10.61 -12.73 0.69
CA GLY A 144 11.29 -12.87 1.99
C GLY A 144 12.44 -13.90 1.95
N GLU A 145 12.27 -15.01 1.22
CA GLU A 145 13.31 -16.02 1.04
C GLU A 145 14.50 -15.49 0.22
N GLU A 146 14.25 -14.76 -0.88
CA GLU A 146 15.30 -14.15 -1.68
C GLU A 146 16.07 -13.08 -0.88
N ILE A 147 15.35 -12.28 -0.08
CA ILE A 147 15.94 -11.30 0.83
C ILE A 147 16.81 -12.00 1.89
N LYS A 148 16.31 -13.07 2.51
CA LYS A 148 17.03 -13.86 3.52
C LYS A 148 18.33 -14.43 2.96
N GLN A 149 18.28 -15.02 1.77
CA GLN A 149 19.44 -15.56 1.08
C GLN A 149 20.47 -14.48 0.75
N GLU A 150 20.02 -13.29 0.31
CA GLU A 150 20.95 -12.21 -0.02
C GLU A 150 21.58 -11.58 1.22
N ILE A 151 20.82 -11.38 2.31
CA ILE A 151 21.35 -10.95 3.61
C ILE A 151 22.41 -11.96 4.09
N GLN A 152 22.10 -13.26 4.08
CA GLN A 152 23.04 -14.31 4.46
C GLN A 152 24.30 -14.32 3.59
N ARG A 153 24.16 -14.12 2.27
CA ARG A 153 25.31 -14.03 1.36
C ARG A 153 26.23 -12.85 1.71
N LEU A 154 25.66 -11.66 1.95
CA LEU A 154 26.43 -10.47 2.29
C LEU A 154 27.15 -10.63 3.63
N ILE A 155 26.50 -11.24 4.61
CA ILE A 155 27.07 -11.54 5.92
C ILE A 155 28.16 -12.63 5.81
N ALA A 156 27.95 -13.67 5.01
CA ALA A 156 28.95 -14.72 4.82
C ALA A 156 30.28 -14.16 4.28
N ALA A 157 30.23 -13.09 3.47
CA ALA A 157 31.42 -12.40 3.00
C ALA A 157 32.22 -11.68 4.10
N THR A 158 31.60 -11.37 5.25
CA THR A 158 32.27 -10.74 6.40
C THR A 158 32.77 -11.74 7.45
N GLY A 159 32.36 -13.01 7.35
CA GLY A 159 32.80 -14.09 8.24
C GLY A 159 32.17 -14.09 9.64
N GLN A 160 31.13 -13.29 9.89
CA GLN A 160 30.45 -13.22 11.19
C GLN A 160 28.98 -13.64 11.09
N PRO A 161 28.51 -14.71 11.74
CA PRO A 161 27.12 -15.13 11.65
C PRO A 161 26.18 -14.18 12.41
N VAL A 162 25.03 -13.88 11.81
CA VAL A 162 23.92 -13.17 12.47
C VAL A 162 22.97 -14.18 13.12
N LYS A 163 22.46 -13.86 14.31
CA LYS A 163 21.49 -14.70 15.02
C LYS A 163 20.17 -14.76 14.26
N GLU A 164 19.51 -15.93 14.24
CA GLU A 164 18.25 -16.15 13.52
C GLU A 164 17.15 -15.10 13.82
N PRO A 165 16.90 -14.69 15.09
CA PRO A 165 15.87 -13.69 15.37
C PRO A 165 16.14 -12.33 14.70
N LEU A 166 17.40 -11.91 14.67
CA LEU A 166 17.79 -10.66 14.02
C LEU A 166 17.71 -10.79 12.49
N LEU A 167 18.06 -11.95 11.94
CA LEU A 167 17.92 -12.21 10.50
C LEU A 167 16.46 -12.07 10.06
N ASP A 168 15.52 -12.68 10.78
CA ASP A 168 14.11 -12.60 10.42
C ASP A 168 13.56 -11.17 10.56
N GLU A 169 14.02 -10.39 11.55
CA GLU A 169 13.68 -8.97 11.69
C GLU A 169 14.24 -8.10 10.56
N LEU A 170 15.47 -8.35 10.11
CA LEU A 170 16.07 -7.68 8.96
C LEU A 170 15.31 -8.00 7.67
N VAL A 171 14.90 -9.26 7.47
CA VAL A 171 14.10 -9.69 6.32
C VAL A 171 12.76 -8.97 6.29
N LEU A 172 12.04 -8.95 7.42
CA LEU A 172 10.76 -8.26 7.55
C LEU A 172 10.91 -6.75 7.25
N SER A 173 11.98 -6.16 7.78
CA SER A 173 12.26 -4.72 7.62
C SER A 173 12.65 -4.37 6.19
N ALA A 174 13.39 -5.25 5.50
CA ALA A 174 13.80 -5.08 4.11
C ALA A 174 12.70 -5.41 3.10
N GLN A 175 11.66 -6.14 3.49
CA GLN A 175 10.57 -6.52 2.59
C GLN A 175 9.92 -5.30 1.93
N GLY A 176 9.72 -5.37 0.60
CA GLY A 176 9.22 -4.26 -0.23
C GLY A 176 10.30 -3.28 -0.71
N LEU A 177 11.58 -3.53 -0.44
CA LEU A 177 12.71 -2.89 -1.11
C LEU A 177 13.21 -3.73 -2.29
N SER A 178 13.85 -3.07 -3.27
CA SER A 178 14.65 -3.77 -4.28
C SER A 178 15.91 -4.37 -3.66
N LEU A 179 16.40 -5.46 -4.26
CA LEU A 179 17.60 -6.17 -3.80
C LEU A 179 18.83 -5.24 -3.81
N GLU A 180 18.91 -4.36 -4.79
CA GLU A 180 19.95 -3.33 -4.89
C GLU A 180 19.93 -2.34 -3.72
N ARG A 181 18.75 -1.90 -3.29
CA ARG A 181 18.63 -1.04 -2.11
C ARG A 181 19.03 -1.78 -0.84
N ILE A 182 18.58 -3.03 -0.70
CA ILE A 182 18.94 -3.89 0.43
C ILE A 182 20.47 -4.04 0.52
N ARG A 183 21.14 -4.35 -0.60
CA ARG A 183 22.61 -4.42 -0.68
C ARG A 183 23.27 -3.13 -0.23
N ARG A 184 22.82 -1.97 -0.74
CA ARG A 184 23.40 -0.67 -0.42
C ARG A 184 23.28 -0.33 1.07
N VAL A 185 22.11 -0.57 1.68
CA VAL A 185 21.91 -0.30 3.11
C VAL A 185 22.75 -1.24 3.96
N LEU A 186 22.75 -2.54 3.66
CA LEU A 186 23.55 -3.50 4.43
C LEU A 186 25.05 -3.24 4.29
N ALA A 187 25.52 -2.87 3.09
CA ALA A 187 26.91 -2.45 2.90
C ALA A 187 27.25 -1.22 3.75
N LYS A 188 26.33 -0.26 3.89
CA LYS A 188 26.50 0.92 4.75
C LYS A 188 26.55 0.54 6.24
N CYS A 189 25.70 -0.38 6.70
CA CYS A 189 25.74 -0.93 8.06
C CYS A 189 27.08 -1.59 8.35
N LEU A 190 27.51 -2.51 7.48
CA LEU A 190 28.78 -3.22 7.58
C LEU A 190 29.99 -2.27 7.55
N ALA A 191 29.95 -1.23 6.72
CA ALA A 191 31.01 -0.22 6.67
C ALA A 191 31.09 0.63 7.95
N SER A 192 29.98 0.78 8.68
CA SER A 192 29.91 1.62 9.89
C SER A 192 30.36 0.86 11.14
N HIS A 193 29.92 -0.38 11.31
CA HIS A 193 30.12 -1.15 12.56
C HIS A 193 30.98 -2.42 12.39
N GLY A 194 31.34 -2.78 11.16
CA GLY A 194 32.08 -4.02 10.83
C GLY A 194 31.26 -5.31 11.00
N LYS A 195 30.04 -5.21 11.51
CA LYS A 195 29.07 -6.29 11.75
C LYS A 195 27.66 -5.72 11.71
N ILE A 196 26.66 -6.59 11.60
CA ILE A 196 25.25 -6.17 11.67
C ILE A 196 24.79 -6.22 13.13
N GLU A 197 24.24 -5.12 13.62
CA GLU A 197 23.68 -4.96 14.95
C GLU A 197 22.16 -4.74 14.90
N PRO A 198 21.42 -4.95 15.99
CA PRO A 198 19.97 -4.68 16.03
C PRO A 198 19.60 -3.23 15.65
N GLU A 199 20.50 -2.28 15.89
CA GLU A 199 20.31 -0.86 15.56
C GLU A 199 20.25 -0.60 14.04
N ASP A 200 20.86 -1.48 13.23
CA ASP A 200 20.83 -1.39 11.76
C ASP A 200 19.44 -1.61 11.16
N VAL A 201 18.54 -2.24 11.91
CA VAL A 201 17.13 -2.41 11.51
C VAL A 201 16.49 -1.04 11.23
N GLU A 202 16.77 -0.04 12.07
CA GLU A 202 16.21 1.30 11.90
C GLU A 202 16.77 2.00 10.65
N LEU A 203 18.02 1.71 10.25
CA LEU A 203 18.59 2.21 8.99
C LEU A 203 17.87 1.62 7.77
N ILE A 204 17.53 0.33 7.79
CA ILE A 204 16.74 -0.32 6.74
C ILE A 204 15.32 0.28 6.70
N LEU A 205 14.68 0.44 7.85
CA LEU A 205 13.36 1.06 7.93
C LEU A 205 13.38 2.51 7.43
N ALA A 206 14.43 3.28 7.72
CA ALA A 206 14.60 4.63 7.21
C ALA A 206 14.71 4.65 5.66
N GLU A 207 15.50 3.75 5.08
CA GLU A 207 15.61 3.65 3.61
C GLU A 207 14.29 3.20 2.98
N LYS A 208 13.57 2.27 3.62
CA LYS A 208 12.22 1.87 3.22
C LYS A 208 11.24 3.04 3.21
N ARG A 209 11.20 3.84 4.27
CA ARG A 209 10.39 5.07 4.34
C ARG A 209 10.75 6.03 3.21
N GLN A 210 12.04 6.23 2.93
CA GLN A 210 12.51 7.10 1.86
C GLN A 210 12.12 6.58 0.47
N SER A 211 12.28 5.28 0.21
CA SER A 211 11.91 4.64 -1.06
C SER A 211 10.41 4.76 -1.33
N ILE A 212 9.57 4.50 -0.31
CA ILE A 212 8.12 4.64 -0.40
C ILE A 212 7.74 6.09 -0.72
N ARG A 213 8.31 7.05 0.03
CA ARG A 213 8.06 8.48 -0.18
C ARG A 213 8.45 8.97 -1.58
N GLN A 214 9.51 8.41 -2.17
CA GLN A 214 9.94 8.74 -3.54
C GLN A 214 8.93 8.35 -4.61
N THR A 215 8.07 7.34 -4.34
CA THR A 215 6.98 6.99 -5.28
C THR A 215 5.93 8.09 -5.38
N GLN A 216 5.87 9.00 -4.40
CA GLN A 216 4.87 10.05 -4.25
C GLN A 216 3.42 9.56 -4.11
N ILE A 217 3.14 8.25 -4.18
CA ILE A 217 1.79 7.70 -4.10
C ILE A 217 1.43 7.27 -2.68
N LEU A 218 2.39 6.66 -1.99
CA LEU A 218 2.24 6.17 -0.63
C LEU A 218 3.24 6.89 0.29
N ASP A 219 2.79 7.17 1.51
CA ASP A 219 3.64 7.61 2.61
C ASP A 219 3.68 6.54 3.70
N PHE A 220 4.87 6.30 4.25
CA PHE A 220 5.01 5.43 5.42
C PHE A 220 4.75 6.25 6.69
N TYR A 221 3.73 5.86 7.46
CA TYR A 221 3.36 6.55 8.69
C TYR A 221 3.84 5.76 9.91
N PRO A 222 4.54 6.38 10.88
CA PRO A 222 4.90 5.73 12.12
C PRO A 222 3.65 5.54 12.98
N ALA A 223 3.28 4.30 13.30
CA ALA A 223 2.12 4.02 14.14
C ALA A 223 2.47 4.20 15.62
N THR A 224 2.34 5.43 16.09
CA THR A 224 2.61 5.80 17.50
C THR A 224 1.38 5.69 18.39
N GLU A 225 0.20 5.78 17.78
CA GLU A 225 -1.08 5.82 18.47
C GLU A 225 -1.55 4.42 18.85
N GLN A 226 -2.00 4.25 20.09
CA GLN A 226 -2.44 2.98 20.65
C GLN A 226 -3.97 2.86 20.65
N ILE A 227 -4.50 1.65 20.80
CA ILE A 227 -5.96 1.45 20.97
C ILE A 227 -6.49 2.16 22.24
N SER A 228 -5.67 2.30 23.27
CA SER A 228 -5.99 3.06 24.49
C SER A 228 -6.10 4.56 24.25
N ASP A 229 -5.56 5.08 23.14
CA ASP A 229 -5.69 6.49 22.75
C ASP A 229 -7.06 6.82 22.13
N ILE A 230 -7.93 5.83 21.97
CA ILE A 230 -9.27 6.00 21.42
C ILE A 230 -10.26 5.89 22.57
N GLY A 231 -11.02 6.94 22.87
CA GLY A 231 -12.17 6.86 23.79
C GLY A 231 -13.42 6.31 23.09
N GLY A 232 -14.18 5.44 23.74
CA GLY A 232 -15.37 4.80 23.18
C GLY A 232 -15.06 3.76 22.09
N LEU A 233 -15.98 3.62 21.12
CA LEU A 233 -15.87 2.71 19.97
C LEU A 233 -15.72 1.22 20.35
N ASP A 234 -16.42 0.78 21.41
CA ASP A 234 -16.27 -0.56 22.00
C ASP A 234 -16.49 -1.70 20.99
N ASN A 235 -17.54 -1.61 20.17
CA ASN A 235 -17.84 -2.66 19.19
C ASN A 235 -16.75 -2.76 18.12
N LEU A 236 -16.19 -1.62 17.71
CA LEU A 236 -15.09 -1.56 16.76
C LEU A 236 -13.81 -2.12 17.38
N LYS A 237 -13.46 -1.72 18.61
CA LYS A 237 -12.31 -2.25 19.35
C LYS A 237 -12.40 -3.76 19.55
N ASP A 238 -13.54 -4.26 20.00
CA ASP A 238 -13.77 -5.71 20.16
C ASP A 238 -13.59 -6.47 18.84
N TRP A 239 -14.07 -5.89 17.73
CA TRP A 239 -13.96 -6.49 16.40
C TRP A 239 -12.50 -6.54 15.90
N LEU A 240 -11.72 -5.50 16.22
CA LEU A 240 -10.30 -5.39 15.88
C LEU A 240 -9.42 -6.33 16.70
N ILE A 241 -9.66 -6.41 18.02
CA ILE A 241 -8.90 -7.28 18.93
C ILE A 241 -9.05 -8.75 18.51
N ARG A 242 -10.26 -9.18 18.14
CA ARG A 242 -10.52 -10.55 17.65
C ARG A 242 -9.76 -10.90 16.37
N ARG A 243 -9.30 -9.90 15.61
CA ARG A 243 -8.64 -10.07 14.30
C ARG A 243 -7.14 -9.79 14.32
N GLY A 244 -6.58 -9.31 15.43
CA GLY A 244 -5.14 -8.99 15.49
C GLY A 244 -4.23 -10.18 15.18
N GLY A 245 -4.66 -11.42 15.49
CA GLY A 245 -3.91 -12.63 15.16
C GLY A 245 -4.10 -13.16 13.73
N ALA A 246 -4.93 -12.53 12.90
CA ALA A 246 -5.37 -13.08 11.62
C ALA A 246 -4.26 -13.15 10.55
N PHE A 247 -3.17 -12.38 10.70
CA PHE A 247 -2.03 -12.41 9.78
C PHE A 247 -0.94 -13.42 10.15
N SER A 248 -1.10 -14.10 11.31
CA SER A 248 -0.14 -15.08 11.81
C SER A 248 -0.10 -16.36 10.97
N GLU A 249 1.01 -17.07 11.02
CA GLU A 249 1.14 -18.39 10.40
C GLU A 249 0.11 -19.39 10.98
N ARG A 250 -0.15 -19.30 12.29
CA ARG A 250 -1.19 -20.09 12.96
C ARG A 250 -2.57 -19.86 12.36
N ALA A 251 -2.93 -18.61 12.02
CA ALA A 251 -4.20 -18.30 11.38
C ALA A 251 -4.28 -18.92 9.97
N ARG A 252 -3.19 -18.87 9.19
CA ARG A 252 -3.10 -19.52 7.87
C ARG A 252 -3.24 -21.04 7.97
N ALA A 253 -2.54 -21.67 8.91
CA ALA A 253 -2.61 -23.11 9.16
C ALA A 253 -4.02 -23.56 9.61
N TYR A 254 -4.75 -22.70 10.34
CA TYR A 254 -6.14 -22.93 10.70
C TYR A 254 -7.10 -22.81 9.49
N GLY A 255 -6.68 -22.14 8.41
CA GLY A 255 -7.52 -21.84 7.25
C GLY A 255 -8.34 -20.55 7.40
N LEU A 256 -7.93 -19.61 8.28
CA LEU A 256 -8.53 -18.28 8.31
C LEU A 256 -8.15 -17.51 7.04
N PRO A 257 -9.12 -16.92 6.32
CA PRO A 257 -8.81 -16.02 5.21
C PRO A 257 -8.17 -14.73 5.74
N ASN A 258 -7.28 -14.13 4.94
CA ASN A 258 -6.70 -12.83 5.26
C ASN A 258 -7.81 -11.76 5.34
N PRO A 259 -7.86 -10.95 6.42
CA PRO A 259 -8.75 -9.80 6.47
C PRO A 259 -8.51 -8.85 5.30
N ARG A 260 -9.60 -8.38 4.69
CA ARG A 260 -9.59 -7.51 3.51
C ARG A 260 -9.52 -6.05 3.90
N GLY A 261 -10.38 -5.62 4.81
CA GLY A 261 -10.45 -4.22 5.16
C GLY A 261 -11.67 -3.82 5.99
N LEU A 262 -11.63 -2.56 6.40
CA LEU A 262 -12.58 -1.87 7.25
C LEU A 262 -12.93 -0.51 6.61
N LEU A 263 -14.22 -0.22 6.44
CA LEU A 263 -14.69 1.11 6.06
C LEU A 263 -15.31 1.80 7.28
N LEU A 264 -14.76 2.97 7.64
CA LEU A 264 -15.27 3.83 8.72
C LEU A 264 -16.06 4.98 8.10
N VAL A 265 -17.38 4.96 8.29
CA VAL A 265 -18.29 6.01 7.83
C VAL A 265 -18.75 6.84 9.02
N GLY A 266 -18.66 8.16 8.94
CA GLY A 266 -19.21 9.01 10.00
C GLY A 266 -18.78 10.45 9.85
N ILE A 267 -19.33 11.32 10.67
CA ILE A 267 -18.96 12.74 10.66
C ILE A 267 -17.48 12.96 10.99
N GLN A 268 -16.95 14.09 10.54
CA GLN A 268 -15.58 14.51 10.84
C GLN A 268 -15.34 14.66 12.36
N GLY A 269 -14.11 14.45 12.81
CA GLY A 269 -13.72 14.65 14.20
C GLY A 269 -14.07 13.52 15.18
N THR A 270 -14.56 12.36 14.72
CA THR A 270 -14.95 11.22 15.58
C THR A 270 -13.90 10.11 15.71
N GLY A 271 -12.64 10.37 15.33
CA GLY A 271 -11.54 9.41 15.54
C GLY A 271 -11.38 8.34 14.45
N LYS A 272 -12.00 8.50 13.27
CA LYS A 272 -11.86 7.55 12.14
C LYS A 272 -10.41 7.36 11.70
N SER A 273 -9.70 8.45 11.42
CA SER A 273 -8.29 8.43 11.02
C SER A 273 -7.38 7.90 12.14
N LEU A 274 -7.66 8.27 13.41
CA LEU A 274 -6.96 7.77 14.58
C LEU A 274 -7.07 6.25 14.72
N THR A 275 -8.22 5.68 14.37
CA THR A 275 -8.45 4.23 14.40
C THR A 275 -7.48 3.50 13.46
N ALA A 276 -7.25 3.99 12.24
CA ALA A 276 -6.32 3.36 11.30
C ALA A 276 -4.90 3.25 11.89
N LYS A 277 -4.45 4.29 12.59
CA LYS A 277 -3.15 4.34 13.24
C LYS A 277 -3.06 3.36 14.41
N ALA A 278 -4.09 3.32 15.26
CA ALA A 278 -4.18 2.38 16.37
C ALA A 278 -4.21 0.91 15.93
N ILE A 279 -4.85 0.61 14.79
CA ILE A 279 -4.87 -0.75 14.22
C ILE A 279 -3.46 -1.18 13.86
N SER A 280 -2.72 -0.35 13.13
CA SER A 280 -1.35 -0.65 12.72
C SER A 280 -0.44 -0.89 13.93
N HIS A 281 -0.53 -0.05 14.96
CA HIS A 281 0.23 -0.22 16.20
C HIS A 281 -0.14 -1.53 16.92
N HIS A 282 -1.43 -1.80 17.13
CA HIS A 282 -1.88 -2.98 17.86
C HIS A 282 -1.57 -4.29 17.13
N TRP A 283 -1.64 -4.29 15.81
CA TRP A 283 -1.36 -5.48 14.98
C TRP A 283 0.12 -5.61 14.62
N HIS A 284 0.96 -4.64 15.03
CA HIS A 284 2.39 -4.59 14.72
C HIS A 284 2.67 -4.68 13.22
N LEU A 285 1.84 -3.99 12.42
CA LEU A 285 1.94 -3.96 10.97
C LEU A 285 2.34 -2.56 10.49
N PRO A 286 3.17 -2.43 9.44
CA PRO A 286 3.45 -1.15 8.79
C PRO A 286 2.17 -0.40 8.38
N LEU A 287 2.15 0.92 8.56
CA LEU A 287 1.06 1.79 8.08
C LEU A 287 1.48 2.54 6.82
N LEU A 288 0.79 2.27 5.73
CA LEU A 288 0.93 2.98 4.46
C LEU A 288 -0.27 3.90 4.29
N ARG A 289 -0.03 5.20 4.15
CA ARG A 289 -1.08 6.18 3.85
C ARG A 289 -1.10 6.45 2.35
N LEU A 290 -2.28 6.33 1.73
CA LEU A 290 -2.51 6.73 0.34
C LEU A 290 -2.76 8.24 0.25
N ASP A 291 -2.00 8.92 -0.60
CA ASP A 291 -2.33 10.27 -1.05
C ASP A 291 -3.30 10.18 -2.23
N VAL A 292 -4.59 10.27 -1.90
CA VAL A 292 -5.68 10.24 -2.87
C VAL A 292 -5.55 11.37 -3.89
N GLY A 293 -5.14 12.57 -3.48
CA GLY A 293 -5.00 13.71 -4.41
C GLY A 293 -3.96 13.45 -5.50
N ARG A 294 -2.84 12.83 -5.13
CA ARG A 294 -1.79 12.45 -6.08
C ARG A 294 -2.16 11.26 -6.96
N LEU A 295 -3.09 10.41 -6.54
CA LEU A 295 -3.59 9.33 -7.39
C LEU A 295 -4.32 9.88 -8.63
N PHE A 296 -4.96 11.05 -8.50
CA PHE A 296 -5.76 11.68 -9.57
C PHE A 296 -5.12 12.90 -10.24
N GLY A 297 -3.97 13.39 -9.74
CA GLY A 297 -3.34 14.64 -10.21
C GLY A 297 -2.49 14.54 -11.51
N GLY A 298 -2.97 13.86 -12.56
CA GLY A 298 -2.20 13.63 -13.80
C GLY A 298 -3.06 13.55 -15.07
N LEU A 299 -2.42 13.32 -16.23
CA LEU A 299 -3.10 13.13 -17.52
C LEU A 299 -3.91 11.80 -17.53
N VAL A 300 -4.96 11.73 -18.34
CA VAL A 300 -5.80 10.52 -18.50
C VAL A 300 -4.91 9.32 -18.87
N GLY A 301 -4.86 8.30 -17.99
CA GLY A 301 -4.03 7.10 -18.14
C GLY A 301 -2.93 6.95 -17.08
N GLU A 302 -2.37 8.08 -16.60
CA GLU A 302 -1.38 8.08 -15.52
C GLU A 302 -1.99 7.59 -14.20
N SER A 303 -3.25 7.93 -13.94
CA SER A 303 -3.97 7.53 -12.72
C SER A 303 -4.18 6.02 -12.61
N GLU A 304 -4.43 5.32 -13.73
CA GLU A 304 -4.54 3.85 -13.75
C GLU A 304 -3.19 3.19 -13.49
N SER A 305 -2.11 3.70 -14.11
CA SER A 305 -0.74 3.23 -13.86
C SER A 305 -0.35 3.41 -12.40
N ARG A 306 -0.61 4.59 -11.81
CA ARG A 306 -0.37 4.88 -10.38
C ARG A 306 -1.17 3.96 -9.47
N THR A 307 -2.40 3.60 -9.84
CA THR A 307 -3.22 2.65 -9.06
C THR A 307 -2.62 1.25 -9.07
N ARG A 308 -2.17 0.77 -10.23
CA ARG A 308 -1.44 -0.51 -10.33
C ARG A 308 -0.14 -0.48 -9.53
N GLN A 309 0.63 0.62 -9.62
CA GLN A 309 1.86 0.80 -8.85
C GLN A 309 1.59 0.81 -7.33
N MET A 310 0.53 1.48 -6.88
CA MET A 310 0.10 1.49 -5.48
C MET A 310 -0.23 0.09 -4.98
N ILE A 311 -1.01 -0.67 -5.75
CA ILE A 311 -1.37 -2.06 -5.44
C ILE A 311 -0.10 -2.91 -5.32
N ASN A 312 0.75 -2.89 -6.35
CA ASN A 312 1.98 -3.68 -6.37
C ASN A 312 2.90 -3.34 -5.20
N LEU A 313 3.01 -2.06 -4.84
CA LEU A 313 3.81 -1.63 -3.69
C LEU A 313 3.20 -2.09 -2.37
N ALA A 314 1.88 -1.97 -2.18
CA ALA A 314 1.20 -2.43 -0.97
C ALA A 314 1.32 -3.95 -0.80
N GLU A 315 1.18 -4.73 -1.88
CA GLU A 315 1.32 -6.18 -1.85
C GLU A 315 2.76 -6.63 -1.59
N ALA A 316 3.75 -5.95 -2.17
CA ALA A 316 5.16 -6.23 -1.89
C ALA A 316 5.55 -5.91 -0.44
N LEU A 317 4.85 -4.97 0.20
CA LEU A 317 5.02 -4.58 1.60
C LEU A 317 4.19 -5.42 2.58
N ALA A 318 3.38 -6.36 2.09
CA ALA A 318 2.50 -7.15 2.92
C ALA A 318 3.29 -8.12 3.83
N PRO A 319 2.89 -8.32 5.11
CA PRO A 319 1.65 -7.85 5.71
C PRO A 319 1.71 -6.37 6.14
N CYS A 320 0.69 -5.59 5.79
CA CYS A 320 0.63 -4.15 6.11
C CYS A 320 -0.80 -3.63 6.22
N VAL A 321 -0.96 -2.43 6.80
CA VAL A 321 -2.21 -1.66 6.79
C VAL A 321 -2.12 -0.58 5.72
N LEU A 322 -3.05 -0.56 4.78
CA LEU A 322 -3.23 0.51 3.79
C LEU A 322 -4.36 1.45 4.26
N TRP A 323 -4.01 2.64 4.71
CA TRP A 323 -4.94 3.67 5.13
C TRP A 323 -5.27 4.64 4.00
N ILE A 324 -6.56 4.78 3.72
CA ILE A 324 -7.12 5.70 2.74
C ILE A 324 -8.07 6.65 3.48
N ASP A 325 -7.63 7.89 3.66
CA ASP A 325 -8.43 8.88 4.38
C ASP A 325 -9.35 9.64 3.43
N GLU A 326 -10.59 9.89 3.89
CA GLU A 326 -11.59 10.69 3.19
C GLU A 326 -11.79 10.27 1.74
N ILE A 327 -11.94 8.96 1.53
CA ILE A 327 -12.03 8.36 0.20
C ILE A 327 -13.22 8.93 -0.60
N ASP A 328 -14.25 9.39 0.10
CA ASP A 328 -15.41 10.10 -0.45
C ASP A 328 -15.03 11.38 -1.23
N LYS A 329 -14.00 12.11 -0.80
CA LYS A 329 -13.55 13.31 -1.51
C LYS A 329 -13.01 13.00 -2.90
N ALA A 330 -12.48 11.81 -3.10
CA ALA A 330 -12.01 11.36 -4.40
C ALA A 330 -13.15 11.17 -5.41
N PHE A 331 -14.35 10.84 -4.92
CA PHE A 331 -15.51 10.56 -5.74
C PHE A 331 -16.43 11.78 -5.92
N ALA A 332 -16.32 12.79 -5.05
CA ALA A 332 -17.16 13.99 -5.08
C ALA A 332 -17.09 14.79 -6.41
N GLY A 333 -16.06 14.57 -7.25
CA GLY A 333 -15.93 15.17 -8.59
C GLY A 333 -16.25 14.25 -9.76
N ALA A 334 -16.55 12.96 -9.53
CA ALA A 334 -16.74 11.97 -10.59
C ALA A 334 -17.99 12.20 -11.46
N GLU A 335 -18.95 13.02 -10.99
CA GLU A 335 -20.17 13.37 -11.73
C GLU A 335 -20.00 14.59 -12.66
N GLY A 336 -18.84 15.25 -12.65
CA GLY A 336 -18.53 16.39 -13.52
C GLY A 336 -18.20 15.95 -14.96
N LYS A 337 -18.80 16.64 -15.95
CA LYS A 337 -18.59 16.42 -17.40
C LYS A 337 -17.12 16.65 -17.80
N GLY A 338 -16.29 15.61 -17.75
CA GLY A 338 -14.91 15.61 -18.24
C GLY A 338 -14.08 14.42 -17.76
N ASP A 339 -14.01 14.22 -16.44
CA ASP A 339 -13.10 13.26 -15.79
C ASP A 339 -13.77 12.02 -15.19
N GLY A 340 -15.11 11.95 -15.16
CA GLY A 340 -15.87 10.86 -14.52
C GLY A 340 -15.52 9.45 -15.00
N GLY A 341 -15.15 9.30 -16.28
CA GLY A 341 -14.75 8.01 -16.85
C GLY A 341 -13.36 7.52 -16.41
N THR A 342 -12.46 8.42 -16.04
CA THR A 342 -11.11 8.06 -15.55
C THR A 342 -11.17 7.69 -14.08
N THR A 343 -11.86 8.50 -13.27
CA THR A 343 -12.08 8.24 -11.84
C THR A 343 -12.81 6.91 -11.63
N GLY A 344 -13.86 6.63 -12.41
CA GLY A 344 -14.60 5.37 -12.34
C GLY A 344 -13.74 4.13 -12.64
N ARG A 345 -12.84 4.19 -13.63
CA ARG A 345 -11.94 3.06 -13.98
C ARG A 345 -10.87 2.80 -12.94
N VAL A 346 -10.26 3.87 -12.41
CA VAL A 346 -9.28 3.79 -11.31
C VAL A 346 -9.91 3.12 -10.09
N PHE A 347 -11.08 3.59 -9.68
CA PHE A 347 -11.77 2.99 -8.54
C PHE A 347 -12.31 1.59 -8.81
N GLY A 348 -12.76 1.31 -10.03
CA GLY A 348 -13.10 -0.05 -10.45
C GLY A 348 -11.93 -1.01 -10.25
N THR A 349 -10.73 -0.61 -10.66
CA THR A 349 -9.49 -1.39 -10.46
C THR A 349 -9.22 -1.63 -8.97
N PHE A 350 -9.29 -0.58 -8.15
CA PHE A 350 -9.09 -0.67 -6.70
C PHE A 350 -10.10 -1.58 -6.00
N ILE A 351 -11.39 -1.47 -6.34
CA ILE A 351 -12.46 -2.27 -5.72
C ILE A 351 -12.43 -3.73 -6.16
N THR A 352 -12.04 -3.99 -7.41
CA THR A 352 -11.76 -5.34 -7.90
C THR A 352 -10.61 -5.95 -7.13
N TRP A 353 -9.47 -5.25 -7.04
CA TRP A 353 -8.32 -5.70 -6.27
C TRP A 353 -8.67 -5.99 -4.80
N LEU A 354 -9.36 -5.07 -4.12
CA LEU A 354 -9.78 -5.23 -2.72
C LEU A 354 -10.56 -6.53 -2.47
N ALA A 355 -11.31 -7.00 -3.47
CA ALA A 355 -12.13 -8.20 -3.35
C ALA A 355 -11.47 -9.48 -3.81
N GLU A 356 -10.44 -9.41 -4.63
CA GLU A 356 -9.78 -10.59 -5.21
C GLU A 356 -8.44 -10.89 -4.53
N LYS A 357 -7.83 -9.87 -3.91
CA LYS A 357 -6.53 -9.99 -3.27
C LYS A 357 -6.48 -11.13 -2.26
N GLN A 358 -5.41 -11.92 -2.37
CA GLN A 358 -5.02 -12.92 -1.38
C GLN A 358 -3.90 -12.40 -0.49
N SER A 359 -3.27 -11.28 -0.87
CA SER A 359 -2.21 -10.63 -0.12
C SER A 359 -2.69 -10.15 1.26
N PRO A 360 -1.84 -10.25 2.31
CA PRO A 360 -2.17 -9.82 3.67
C PRO A 360 -2.11 -8.29 3.84
N VAL A 361 -2.75 -7.55 2.94
CA VAL A 361 -2.92 -6.09 3.00
C VAL A 361 -4.26 -5.76 3.63
N PHE A 362 -4.30 -5.12 4.79
CA PHE A 362 -5.55 -4.69 5.42
C PHE A 362 -5.88 -3.26 5.04
N VAL A 363 -6.98 -3.05 4.31
CA VAL A 363 -7.38 -1.70 3.88
C VAL A 363 -8.27 -1.03 4.92
N VAL A 364 -7.84 0.10 5.47
CA VAL A 364 -8.69 0.96 6.33
C VAL A 364 -9.07 2.21 5.54
N ALA A 365 -10.33 2.31 5.15
CA ALA A 365 -10.86 3.48 4.45
C ALA A 365 -11.72 4.32 5.40
N THR A 366 -11.64 5.65 5.31
CA THR A 366 -12.55 6.56 6.02
C THR A 366 -13.40 7.34 5.03
N ALA A 367 -14.64 7.64 5.41
CA ALA A 367 -15.54 8.46 4.60
C ALA A 367 -16.45 9.34 5.48
N ASN A 368 -16.68 10.57 5.03
CA ASN A 368 -17.60 11.51 5.70
C ASN A 368 -18.95 11.60 4.97
N ASN A 369 -18.96 11.45 3.64
CA ASN A 369 -20.15 11.50 2.80
C ASN A 369 -20.39 10.19 2.04
N ILE A 370 -21.28 9.36 2.57
CA ILE A 370 -21.65 8.07 1.97
C ILE A 370 -22.32 8.20 0.59
N GLN A 371 -22.99 9.32 0.29
CA GLN A 371 -23.69 9.51 -0.99
C GLN A 371 -22.74 9.63 -2.18
N SER A 372 -21.52 10.09 -1.92
CA SER A 372 -20.47 10.19 -2.96
C SER A 372 -19.82 8.85 -3.28
N LEU A 373 -19.96 7.84 -2.41
CA LEU A 373 -19.30 6.56 -2.62
C LEU A 373 -20.10 5.70 -3.62
N PRO A 374 -19.41 5.01 -4.54
CA PRO A 374 -20.09 4.08 -5.43
C PRO A 374 -20.74 2.94 -4.63
N PRO A 375 -21.99 2.55 -4.94
CA PRO A 375 -22.69 1.47 -4.24
C PRO A 375 -21.90 0.15 -4.21
N GLU A 376 -21.06 -0.10 -5.21
CA GLU A 376 -20.15 -1.25 -5.31
C GLU A 376 -19.25 -1.40 -4.09
N MET A 377 -18.80 -0.29 -3.48
CA MET A 377 -17.94 -0.29 -2.29
C MET A 377 -18.66 -0.82 -1.05
N LEU A 378 -19.96 -0.62 -0.98
CA LEU A 378 -20.80 -0.95 0.17
C LEU A 378 -21.30 -2.40 0.13
N ARG A 379 -21.01 -3.13 -0.94
CA ARG A 379 -21.41 -4.53 -1.08
C ARG A 379 -20.57 -5.40 -0.14
N LYS A 380 -21.25 -6.36 0.52
CA LYS A 380 -20.59 -7.37 1.36
C LYS A 380 -19.53 -8.13 0.55
N GLY A 381 -18.37 -8.35 1.17
CA GLY A 381 -17.23 -9.02 0.55
C GLY A 381 -16.15 -8.09 -0.01
N ARG A 382 -16.38 -6.77 -0.08
CA ARG A 382 -15.31 -5.78 -0.40
C ARG A 382 -14.55 -5.42 0.88
N PHE A 383 -15.27 -4.84 1.83
CA PHE A 383 -14.81 -4.70 3.21
C PHE A 383 -15.35 -5.88 4.04
N ASP A 384 -14.58 -6.29 5.05
CA ASP A 384 -15.03 -7.30 6.01
C ASP A 384 -16.15 -6.74 6.90
N GLU A 385 -16.09 -5.43 7.17
CA GLU A 385 -17.08 -4.72 7.97
C GLU A 385 -17.12 -3.24 7.59
N ILE A 386 -18.33 -2.67 7.68
CA ILE A 386 -18.56 -1.23 7.55
C ILE A 386 -19.06 -0.74 8.90
N PHE A 387 -18.30 0.15 9.53
CA PHE A 387 -18.68 0.72 10.81
C PHE A 387 -19.16 2.17 10.66
N PHE A 388 -20.30 2.46 11.26
CA PHE A 388 -20.77 3.82 11.49
C PHE A 388 -20.17 4.37 12.79
N VAL A 389 -19.43 5.47 12.67
CA VAL A 389 -18.78 6.20 13.75
C VAL A 389 -19.55 7.50 14.00
N GLY A 390 -20.54 7.41 14.89
CA GLY A 390 -21.38 8.54 15.29
C GLY A 390 -20.75 9.45 16.33
N LEU A 391 -21.54 10.45 16.77
CA LEU A 391 -21.19 11.29 17.92
C LEU A 391 -21.06 10.45 19.20
N PRO A 392 -20.07 10.74 20.06
CA PRO A 392 -19.87 10.00 21.29
C PRO A 392 -21.06 10.16 22.25
N SER A 393 -21.41 9.07 22.94
CA SER A 393 -22.32 9.11 24.09
C SER A 393 -21.66 9.84 25.26
N GLN A 394 -22.42 10.19 26.31
CA GLN A 394 -21.83 10.80 27.50
C GLN A 394 -20.70 9.94 28.08
N LYS A 395 -20.92 8.62 28.21
CA LYS A 395 -19.88 7.69 28.65
C LYS A 395 -18.65 7.71 27.74
N SER A 396 -18.84 7.69 26.42
CA SER A 396 -17.71 7.80 25.49
C SER A 396 -16.99 9.15 25.63
N ARG A 397 -17.70 10.26 25.90
CA ARG A 397 -17.07 11.56 26.17
C ARG A 397 -16.25 11.55 27.46
N GLU A 398 -16.70 10.88 28.52
CA GLU A 398 -15.89 10.69 29.74
C GLU A 398 -14.56 10.00 29.42
N GLU A 399 -14.61 8.94 28.60
CA GLU A 399 -13.41 8.23 28.15
C GLU A 399 -12.51 9.12 27.27
N ILE A 400 -13.08 9.89 26.34
CA ILE A 400 -12.33 10.80 25.47
C ILE A 400 -11.65 11.90 26.31
N PHE A 401 -12.36 12.57 27.22
CA PHE A 401 -11.76 13.55 28.13
C PHE A 401 -10.62 12.93 28.95
N SER A 402 -10.83 11.71 29.47
CA SER A 402 -9.80 10.99 30.24
C SER A 402 -8.53 10.76 29.43
N VAL A 403 -8.66 10.36 28.17
CA VAL A 403 -7.53 10.13 27.25
C VAL A 403 -6.80 11.43 26.96
N HIS A 404 -7.50 12.49 26.55
CA HIS A 404 -6.84 13.75 26.18
C HIS A 404 -6.20 14.42 27.39
N LEU A 405 -6.90 14.51 28.53
CA LEU A 405 -6.34 15.06 29.77
C LEU A 405 -5.17 14.22 30.29
N GLY A 406 -5.23 12.90 30.16
CA GLY A 406 -4.14 12.00 30.54
C GLY A 406 -2.85 12.24 29.73
N LYS A 407 -2.97 12.68 28.47
CA LYS A 407 -1.81 13.05 27.63
C LYS A 407 -1.18 14.37 28.06
N VAL A 408 -1.99 15.39 28.36
CA VAL A 408 -1.47 16.74 28.67
C VAL A 408 -1.17 16.95 30.16
N ARG A 409 -1.80 16.19 31.05
CA ARG A 409 -1.68 16.27 32.52
C ARG A 409 -1.70 14.87 33.17
N PRO A 410 -0.72 13.99 32.88
CA PRO A 410 -0.73 12.59 33.34
C PRO A 410 -0.78 12.43 34.87
N HIS A 411 -0.20 13.38 35.61
CA HIS A 411 -0.11 13.30 37.07
C HIS A 411 -1.29 13.91 37.82
N ASN A 412 -2.21 14.60 37.13
CA ASN A 412 -3.27 15.38 37.77
C ASN A 412 -4.68 15.10 37.23
N LEU A 413 -4.90 13.93 36.62
CA LEU A 413 -6.21 13.60 36.04
C LEU A 413 -7.37 13.69 37.05
N LYS A 414 -7.10 13.40 38.33
CA LYS A 414 -8.10 13.42 39.41
C LYS A 414 -8.57 14.82 39.81
N SER A 415 -7.87 15.89 39.41
CA SER A 415 -8.31 17.26 39.68
C SER A 415 -9.42 17.74 38.75
N TYR A 416 -9.70 16.98 37.69
CA TYR A 416 -10.72 17.33 36.70
C TYR A 416 -12.00 16.54 36.94
N ASP A 417 -13.14 17.25 37.01
CA ASP A 417 -14.46 16.60 37.04
C ASP A 417 -14.87 16.15 35.63
N ILE A 418 -14.33 15.01 35.20
CA ILE A 418 -14.57 14.42 33.88
C ILE A 418 -16.05 14.14 33.63
N LYS A 419 -16.81 13.78 34.67
CA LYS A 419 -18.25 13.51 34.55
C LYS A 419 -19.02 14.78 34.24
N ARG A 420 -18.70 15.87 34.93
CA ARG A 420 -19.28 17.19 34.65
C ARG A 420 -18.91 17.66 33.25
N LEU A 421 -17.63 17.54 32.86
CA LEU A 421 -17.19 17.87 31.50
C LEU A 421 -18.00 17.13 30.45
N ALA A 422 -18.15 15.81 30.57
CA ALA A 422 -18.90 15.01 29.62
C ALA A 422 -20.41 15.31 29.60
N TYR A 423 -20.99 15.67 30.75
CA TYR A 423 -22.39 16.06 30.88
C TYR A 423 -22.68 17.40 30.19
N GLU A 424 -21.83 18.40 30.42
CA GLU A 424 -21.99 19.78 29.92
C GLU A 424 -21.57 19.97 28.46
N THR A 425 -20.98 18.96 27.82
CA THR A 425 -20.61 18.99 26.39
C THR A 425 -21.44 18.02 25.54
N PRO A 426 -22.78 18.10 25.55
CA PRO A 426 -23.60 17.23 24.72
C PRO A 426 -23.30 17.47 23.24
N ASP A 427 -23.26 16.38 22.47
CA ASP A 427 -23.07 16.38 21.02
C ASP A 427 -21.70 16.88 20.51
N PHE A 428 -20.71 17.04 21.40
CA PHE A 428 -19.33 17.31 21.00
C PHE A 428 -18.70 16.04 20.40
N SER A 429 -17.98 16.21 19.30
CA SER A 429 -17.08 15.22 18.72
C SER A 429 -15.77 15.11 19.52
N GLY A 430 -14.97 14.07 19.26
CA GLY A 430 -13.67 13.91 19.92
C GLY A 430 -12.71 15.06 19.62
N ALA A 431 -12.71 15.54 18.37
CA ALA A 431 -11.92 16.70 17.98
C ALA A 431 -12.36 17.98 18.71
N GLU A 432 -13.66 18.20 18.90
CA GLU A 432 -14.14 19.38 19.64
C GLU A 432 -13.76 19.31 21.13
N ILE A 433 -13.82 18.13 21.75
CA ILE A 433 -13.31 17.92 23.12
C ILE A 433 -11.81 18.20 23.21
N GLU A 434 -11.02 17.73 22.24
CA GLU A 434 -9.59 18.06 22.20
C GLU A 434 -9.37 19.58 22.12
N GLN A 435 -10.13 20.28 21.28
CA GLN A 435 -10.03 21.73 21.15
C GLN A 435 -10.42 22.48 22.43
N THR A 436 -11.44 22.04 23.18
CA THR A 436 -11.79 22.71 24.46
C THR A 436 -10.67 22.59 25.49
N ILE A 437 -9.95 21.46 25.51
CA ILE A 437 -8.79 21.28 26.39
C ILE A 437 -7.64 22.19 25.96
N VAL A 438 -7.35 22.28 24.65
CA VAL A 438 -6.30 23.17 24.13
C VAL A 438 -6.61 24.63 24.44
N GLU A 439 -7.84 25.08 24.26
CA GLU A 439 -8.24 26.45 24.58
C GLU A 439 -8.17 26.71 26.09
N ALA A 440 -8.62 25.78 26.93
CA ALA A 440 -8.46 25.88 28.37
C ALA A 440 -6.98 26.01 28.79
N MET A 441 -6.07 25.29 28.11
CA MET A 441 -4.64 25.44 28.33
C MET A 441 -4.15 26.85 28.02
N HIS A 442 -4.64 27.48 26.96
CA HIS A 442 -4.34 28.88 26.64
C HIS A 442 -4.88 29.84 27.71
N ILE A 443 -6.11 29.63 28.19
CA ILE A 443 -6.70 30.42 29.28
C ILE A 443 -5.82 30.35 30.53
N GLY A 444 -5.53 29.14 31.02
CA GLY A 444 -4.69 28.93 32.21
C GLY A 444 -3.30 29.55 32.04
N PHE A 445 -2.64 29.28 30.91
CA PHE A 445 -1.32 29.80 30.61
C PHE A 445 -1.28 31.34 30.58
N SER A 446 -2.27 31.98 29.95
CA SER A 446 -2.37 33.45 29.90
C SER A 446 -2.50 34.10 31.28
N GLN A 447 -3.03 33.35 32.25
CA GLN A 447 -3.24 33.78 33.63
C GLN A 447 -2.13 33.31 34.58
N ASN A 448 -1.03 32.74 34.06
CA ASN A 448 0.09 32.19 34.83
C ASN A 448 -0.34 31.14 35.89
N ARG A 449 -1.34 30.32 35.57
CA ARG A 449 -1.80 29.20 36.40
C ARG A 449 -2.02 27.95 35.55
N ASP A 450 -2.23 26.81 36.20
CA ASP A 450 -2.72 25.63 35.47
C ASP A 450 -4.21 25.79 35.11
N PHE A 451 -4.64 25.08 34.08
CA PHE A 451 -6.04 25.06 33.66
C PHE A 451 -6.84 24.04 34.47
N SER A 452 -8.11 24.38 34.70
CA SER A 452 -9.04 23.67 35.57
C SER A 452 -10.25 23.16 34.78
N THR A 453 -11.15 22.42 35.44
CA THR A 453 -12.44 22.02 34.86
C THR A 453 -13.24 23.22 34.37
N ASP A 454 -13.26 24.33 35.11
CA ASP A 454 -14.07 25.48 34.74
C ASP A 454 -13.53 26.19 33.48
N ASP A 455 -12.21 26.19 33.25
CA ASP A 455 -11.62 26.73 32.01
C ASP A 455 -12.01 25.89 30.78
N VAL A 456 -12.09 24.57 30.93
CA VAL A 456 -12.56 23.67 29.85
C VAL A 456 -14.03 23.91 29.55
N LEU A 457 -14.85 24.17 30.56
CA LEU A 457 -16.26 24.51 30.38
C LEU A 457 -16.44 25.90 29.76
N GLU A 458 -15.61 26.87 30.15
CA GLU A 458 -15.58 28.20 29.53
C GLU A 458 -15.26 28.09 28.04
N ALA A 459 -14.20 27.36 27.69
CA ALA A 459 -13.85 27.08 26.30
C ALA A 459 -14.98 26.35 25.54
N ALA A 460 -15.60 25.33 26.16
CA ALA A 460 -16.71 24.60 25.57
C ALA A 460 -17.91 25.49 25.26
N SER A 461 -18.21 26.47 26.12
CA SER A 461 -19.34 27.39 25.93
C SER A 461 -19.20 28.30 24.70
N GLN A 462 -17.97 28.49 24.21
CA GLN A 462 -17.65 29.32 23.05
C GLN A 462 -17.69 28.53 21.73
N ILE A 463 -17.74 27.20 21.78
CA ILE A 463 -17.77 26.34 20.59
C ILE A 463 -19.22 26.04 20.21
N ILE A 464 -19.56 26.24 18.93
CA ILE A 464 -20.81 25.76 18.36
C ILE A 464 -20.57 24.33 17.84
N PRO A 465 -21.21 23.30 18.41
CA PRO A 465 -20.94 21.92 18.01
C PRO A 465 -21.32 21.66 16.56
N LEU A 466 -20.52 20.86 15.87
CA LEU A 466 -20.77 20.37 14.52
C LEU A 466 -22.14 19.68 14.43
N ALA A 467 -22.57 19.03 15.52
CA ALA A 467 -23.88 18.42 15.60
C ALA A 467 -25.04 19.37 15.30
N ARG A 468 -24.89 20.66 15.62
CA ARG A 468 -25.90 21.69 15.36
C ARG A 468 -25.81 22.23 13.94
N THR A 469 -24.61 22.39 13.39
CA THR A 469 -24.41 22.95 12.05
C THR A 469 -24.62 21.92 10.94
N ALA A 470 -24.40 20.63 11.21
CA ALA A 470 -24.52 19.52 10.26
C ALA A 470 -25.66 18.54 10.62
N GLN A 471 -26.73 19.03 11.27
CA GLN A 471 -27.81 18.20 11.80
C GLN A 471 -28.46 17.29 10.74
N GLU A 472 -28.75 17.83 9.54
CA GLU A 472 -29.35 17.06 8.45
C GLU A 472 -28.45 15.91 7.98
N GLN A 473 -27.15 16.18 7.81
CA GLN A 473 -26.18 15.18 7.40
C GLN A 473 -26.03 14.07 8.45
N ILE A 474 -26.00 14.44 9.73
CA ILE A 474 -25.90 13.48 10.84
C ILE A 474 -27.13 12.59 10.89
N GLN A 475 -28.32 13.18 10.79
CA GLN A 475 -29.58 12.44 10.79
C GLN A 475 -29.62 11.44 9.63
N PHE A 476 -29.24 11.89 8.44
CA PHE A 476 -29.15 11.03 7.26
C PHE A 476 -28.18 9.85 7.46
N LEU A 477 -26.98 10.09 7.98
CA LEU A 477 -26.00 9.03 8.23
C LEU A 477 -26.48 8.04 9.30
N GLN A 478 -27.16 8.53 10.34
CA GLN A 478 -27.75 7.69 11.39
C GLN A 478 -28.85 6.80 10.82
N ASP A 479 -29.75 7.34 10.01
CA ASP A 479 -30.84 6.57 9.41
C ASP A 479 -30.31 5.56 8.37
N TRP A 480 -29.27 5.94 7.63
CA TRP A 480 -28.54 5.03 6.76
C TRP A 480 -27.92 3.86 7.55
N ALA A 481 -27.29 4.13 8.70
CA ALA A 481 -26.74 3.07 9.56
C ALA A 481 -27.85 2.16 10.12
N LYS A 482 -28.97 2.75 10.58
CA LYS A 482 -30.15 2.01 11.10
C LYS A 482 -30.80 1.10 10.07
N SER A 483 -30.69 1.42 8.77
CA SER A 483 -31.18 0.54 7.70
C SER A 483 -30.45 -0.81 7.59
N GLY A 484 -29.47 -1.08 8.45
CA GLY A 484 -28.73 -2.34 8.50
C GLY A 484 -27.54 -2.40 7.54
N LYS A 485 -27.21 -1.27 6.91
CA LYS A 485 -26.10 -1.15 5.94
C LYS A 485 -24.72 -0.98 6.59
N ALA A 486 -24.67 -0.64 7.88
CA ALA A 486 -23.44 -0.52 8.65
C ALA A 486 -23.66 -0.95 10.11
N ARG A 487 -22.59 -1.42 10.75
CA ARG A 487 -22.55 -1.77 12.16
C ARG A 487 -22.21 -0.53 13.00
N LEU A 488 -22.85 -0.35 14.16
CA LEU A 488 -22.48 0.74 15.07
C LEU A 488 -21.11 0.49 15.72
N ALA A 489 -20.22 1.48 15.67
CA ALA A 489 -18.87 1.39 16.24
C ALA A 489 -18.85 1.43 17.77
N SER A 490 -19.80 2.12 18.39
CA SER A 490 -19.98 2.17 19.84
C SER A 490 -21.23 1.39 20.27
N ARG A 491 -21.22 0.92 21.51
CA ARG A 491 -22.45 0.51 22.20
C ARG A 491 -23.13 1.78 22.68
N ASP A 492 -24.18 2.22 21.99
CA ASP A 492 -24.95 3.39 22.43
C ASP A 492 -26.26 2.90 23.06
N ASP A 493 -26.55 3.32 24.27
CA ASP A 493 -27.84 3.07 24.92
C ASP A 493 -28.98 3.82 24.21
N ARG A 494 -28.66 4.87 23.43
CA ARG A 494 -29.63 5.64 22.64
C ARG A 494 -30.16 4.91 21.40
N PHE A 495 -29.50 3.83 20.97
CA PHE A 495 -29.87 3.08 19.75
C PHE A 495 -30.47 1.70 20.03
N ASN A 496 -30.68 1.32 21.30
CA ASN A 496 -31.46 0.14 21.66
C ASN A 496 -32.97 0.43 21.48
N VAL A 497 -33.44 0.39 20.24
CA VAL A 497 -34.87 0.17 19.98
C VAL A 497 -35.13 -1.32 20.19
N ASN A 498 -36.00 -1.62 21.14
CA ASN A 498 -36.51 -2.96 21.40
C ASN A 498 -37.02 -3.57 20.07
N PRO A 499 -36.62 -4.79 19.66
CA PRO A 499 -37.13 -5.41 18.44
C PRO A 499 -38.64 -5.78 18.48
N ASN A 500 -39.35 -5.47 19.56
CA ASN A 500 -40.75 -5.82 19.80
C ASN A 500 -41.58 -4.59 20.21
N SER A 501 -41.70 -3.61 19.32
CA SER A 501 -42.72 -2.55 19.43
C SER A 501 -43.31 -2.23 18.07
#